data_AF-A0AAV1TE50-F1
#
_entry.id   AF-A0AAV1TE50-F1
#
_cell.length_a   1.000
_cell.length_b   1.000
_cell.length_c   1.000
_cell.angle_alpha   90.00
_cell.angle_beta   90.00
_cell.angle_gamma   90.00
#
_symmetry.space_group_name_H-M   'P 1'
#
loop_
_entity.id
_entity.type
_entity.pdbx_description
1 polymer ?
#
loop_
_entity_poly.entity_id
_entity_poly.type
_entity_poly.pdbx_seq_one_letter_code
_entity_poly.pdbx_strand_id
1 'polypeptide(L)'
;MGPIKTVSKGGARSVLTFVEDYSRLVAAYFMKHKSEVAARLSEFKDFFENQWGKHLKCIRSENGTEFVNKKIFHICARNGIMHQRIVPYSPQQNGVAERMNRTIMEKARSMLYYKGIDMQWWAEAVSTAVYLINRSTNSENSDVTPFEVSFKMKPSIEHLRVFGSQGYAHIEELLSRGGYGEVYIGR
;
A
#
# COMPACT_ATOMS: atom_id res chain seq x y z
N MET A 1 9.18 1.78 1.95
CA MET A 1 9.44 2.98 2.79
C MET A 1 10.30 2.59 3.98
N GLY A 2 11.06 3.54 4.56
CA GLY A 2 11.86 3.29 5.76
C GLY A 2 11.02 2.83 6.97
N PRO A 3 11.66 2.26 8.01
CA PRO A 3 10.95 1.84 9.22
C PRO A 3 10.27 3.04 9.90
N ILE A 4 9.03 2.83 10.34
CA ILE A 4 8.29 3.80 11.14
C ILE A 4 8.62 3.55 12.60
N LYS A 5 8.95 4.63 13.34
CA LYS A 5 9.39 4.56 14.74
C LYS A 5 8.37 3.84 15.64
N THR A 6 7.09 4.10 15.42
CA THR A 6 5.98 3.47 16.14
C THR A 6 5.57 2.17 15.45
N VAL A 7 5.51 1.07 16.20
CA VAL A 7 4.94 -0.19 15.72
C VAL A 7 3.43 -0.01 15.56
N SER A 8 2.85 -0.46 14.44
CA SER A 8 1.41 -0.35 14.24
C SER A 8 0.63 -1.27 15.19
N LYS A 9 -0.69 -1.05 15.31
CA LYS A 9 -1.57 -1.93 16.09
C LYS A 9 -1.50 -3.39 15.64
N GLY A 10 -1.38 -3.62 14.32
CA GLY A 10 -1.15 -4.95 13.72
C GLY A 10 0.29 -5.48 13.80
N GLY A 11 1.20 -4.76 14.48
CA GLY A 11 2.59 -5.16 14.67
C GLY A 11 3.54 -4.79 13.52
N ALA A 12 3.08 -4.06 12.50
CA ALA A 12 3.91 -3.67 11.38
C ALA A 12 4.94 -2.60 11.77
N ARG A 13 6.10 -2.63 11.12
CA ARG A 13 7.20 -1.67 11.33
C ARG A 13 7.55 -0.89 10.07
N SER A 14 7.09 -1.36 8.91
CA SER A 14 7.37 -0.75 7.62
C SER A 14 6.26 -1.07 6.64
N VAL A 15 6.23 -0.32 5.54
CA VAL A 15 5.33 -0.57 4.40
C VAL A 15 6.17 -0.71 3.13
N LEU A 16 5.88 -1.77 2.38
CA LEU A 16 6.32 -1.97 1.01
C LEU A 16 5.20 -1.51 0.08
N THR A 17 5.54 -0.70 -0.92
CA THR A 17 4.61 -0.21 -1.92
C THR A 17 5.04 -0.65 -3.30
N PHE A 18 4.07 -1.06 -4.11
CA PHE A 18 4.24 -1.27 -5.53
C PHE A 18 3.40 -0.23 -6.26
N VAL A 19 4.02 0.51 -7.17
CA VAL A 19 3.37 1.52 -8.00
C VAL A 19 3.46 1.06 -9.43
N GLU A 20 2.32 0.81 -10.05
CA GLU A 20 2.25 0.40 -11.45
C GLU A 20 2.54 1.60 -12.37
N ASP A 21 3.38 1.40 -13.37
CA ASP A 21 3.96 2.50 -14.14
C ASP A 21 2.97 3.14 -15.13
N TYR A 22 1.96 2.40 -15.58
CA TYR A 22 0.97 2.90 -16.52
C TYR A 22 -0.21 3.60 -15.83
N SER A 23 -0.92 2.88 -14.98
CA SER A 23 -2.14 3.30 -14.29
C SER A 23 -1.89 4.12 -13.02
N ARG A 24 -0.66 4.11 -12.50
CA ARG A 24 -0.31 4.62 -11.16
C ARG A 24 -1.05 3.91 -10.03
N LEU A 25 -1.62 2.73 -10.28
CA LEU A 25 -2.24 1.91 -9.23
C LEU A 25 -1.21 1.56 -8.16
N VAL A 26 -1.59 1.75 -6.91
CA VAL A 26 -0.74 1.48 -5.76
C VAL A 26 -1.24 0.27 -4.99
N ALA A 27 -0.34 -0.67 -4.72
CA ALA A 27 -0.53 -1.70 -3.71
C ALA A 27 0.39 -1.43 -2.51
N ALA A 28 -0.10 -1.63 -1.30
CA ALA A 28 0.67 -1.45 -0.07
C ALA A 28 0.59 -2.69 0.81
N TYR A 29 1.76 -3.13 1.29
CA TYR A 29 1.95 -4.31 2.11
C TYR A 29 2.65 -3.91 3.41
N PHE A 30 2.00 -4.19 4.54
CA PHE A 30 2.53 -3.89 5.87
C PHE A 30 3.41 -5.05 6.35
N MET A 31 4.62 -4.73 6.81
CA MET A 31 5.63 -5.73 7.14
C MET A 31 6.18 -5.51 8.55
N LYS A 32 6.38 -6.61 9.28
CA LYS A 32 7.07 -6.66 10.57
C LYS A 32 8.58 -6.70 10.36
N HIS A 33 9.04 -7.36 9.30
CA HIS A 33 10.43 -7.54 8.95
C HIS A 33 10.72 -7.26 7.48
N LYS A 34 11.89 -6.67 7.18
CA LYS A 34 12.34 -6.45 5.79
C LYS A 34 12.52 -7.76 5.00
N SER A 35 12.72 -8.89 5.67
CA SER A 35 12.83 -10.20 5.03
C SER A 35 11.54 -10.67 4.35
N GLU A 36 10.41 -10.00 4.61
CA GLU A 36 9.10 -10.30 4.00
C GLU A 36 8.98 -9.78 2.57
N VAL A 37 9.89 -8.91 2.10
CA VAL A 37 9.80 -8.28 0.77
C VAL A 37 9.67 -9.29 -0.37
N ALA A 38 10.43 -10.39 -0.33
CA ALA A 38 10.34 -11.43 -1.37
C ALA A 38 8.97 -12.13 -1.39
N ALA A 39 8.41 -12.41 -0.21
CA ALA A 39 7.08 -13.01 -0.12
C ALA A 39 6.00 -12.06 -0.63
N ARG A 40 6.08 -10.77 -0.26
CA ARG A 40 5.15 -9.73 -0.72
C ARG A 40 5.26 -9.45 -2.22
N LEU A 41 6.46 -9.57 -2.80
CA LEU A 41 6.64 -9.48 -4.25
C LEU A 41 5.95 -10.66 -4.97
N SER A 42 6.10 -11.88 -4.47
CA SER A 42 5.40 -13.05 -5.04
C SER A 42 3.89 -12.88 -4.95
N GLU A 43 3.38 -12.48 -3.80
CA GLU A 43 1.96 -12.21 -3.57
C GLU A 43 1.42 -11.13 -4.52
N PHE A 44 2.14 -10.00 -4.65
CA PHE A 44 1.77 -8.93 -5.58
C PHE A 44 1.78 -9.39 -7.03
N LYS A 45 2.83 -10.11 -7.46
CA LYS A 45 2.93 -10.66 -8.81
C LYS A 45 1.71 -11.54 -9.09
N ASP A 46 1.46 -12.55 -8.26
CA ASP A 46 0.41 -13.53 -8.54
C ASP A 46 -0.98 -12.88 -8.55
N PHE A 47 -1.24 -11.94 -7.62
CA PHE A 47 -2.45 -11.13 -7.66
C PHE A 47 -2.55 -10.34 -8.97
N PHE A 48 -1.49 -9.60 -9.33
CA PHE A 48 -1.49 -8.73 -10.50
C PHE A 48 -1.71 -9.53 -11.79
N GLU A 49 -0.97 -10.62 -11.97
CA GLU A 49 -1.07 -11.41 -13.19
C GLU A 49 -2.45 -12.07 -13.33
N ASN A 50 -3.06 -12.50 -12.22
CA ASN A 50 -4.42 -13.06 -12.24
C ASN A 50 -5.51 -12.03 -12.52
N GLN A 51 -5.41 -10.80 -11.97
CA GLN A 51 -6.46 -9.80 -12.19
C GLN A 51 -6.46 -9.22 -13.60
N TRP A 52 -5.31 -9.19 -14.26
CA TRP A 52 -5.18 -8.54 -15.57
C TRP A 52 -4.81 -9.48 -16.71
N GLY A 53 -4.54 -10.75 -16.45
CA GLY A 53 -4.09 -11.71 -17.48
C GLY A 53 -2.78 -11.27 -18.15
N LYS A 54 -1.96 -10.48 -17.45
CA LYS A 54 -0.72 -9.89 -17.95
C LYS A 54 0.45 -10.34 -17.10
N HIS A 55 1.59 -10.59 -17.71
CA HIS A 55 2.80 -10.94 -16.97
C HIS A 55 3.57 -9.72 -16.50
N LEU A 56 4.06 -9.75 -15.26
CA LEU A 56 4.96 -8.74 -14.73
C LEU A 56 6.30 -8.83 -15.48
N LYS A 57 6.68 -7.79 -16.22
CA LYS A 57 7.88 -7.81 -17.07
C LYS A 57 9.11 -7.23 -16.41
N CYS A 58 8.94 -6.21 -15.58
CA CYS A 58 10.03 -5.46 -15.00
C CYS A 58 9.68 -4.99 -13.59
N ILE A 59 10.64 -5.07 -12.69
CA ILE A 59 10.59 -4.40 -11.39
C ILE A 59 11.74 -3.40 -11.29
N ARG A 60 11.44 -2.19 -10.81
CA ARG A 60 12.43 -1.16 -10.51
C ARG A 60 12.53 -0.99 -9.01
N SER A 61 13.73 -1.09 -8.46
CA SER A 61 13.96 -0.86 -7.03
C SER A 61 15.29 -0.17 -6.77
N GLU A 62 15.42 0.44 -5.60
CA GLU A 62 16.70 0.87 -5.05
C GLU A 62 17.61 -0.33 -4.73
N ASN A 63 18.87 -0.04 -4.40
CA ASN A 63 19.90 -1.04 -4.06
C ASN A 63 19.83 -1.54 -2.60
N GLY A 64 18.67 -1.42 -1.95
CA GLY A 64 18.46 -1.96 -0.60
C GLY A 64 18.67 -3.48 -0.54
N THR A 65 19.26 -3.98 0.54
CA THR A 65 19.55 -5.41 0.72
C THR A 65 18.28 -6.27 0.74
N GLU A 66 17.14 -5.66 1.10
CA GLU A 66 15.82 -6.26 1.01
C GLU A 66 15.37 -6.55 -0.43
N PHE A 67 15.88 -5.81 -1.41
CA PHE A 67 15.58 -5.99 -2.84
C PHE A 67 16.71 -6.70 -3.58
N VAL A 68 17.95 -6.56 -3.12
CA VAL A 68 19.14 -7.17 -3.73
C VAL A 68 19.56 -8.39 -2.92
N ASN A 69 18.87 -9.52 -3.14
CA ASN A 69 19.20 -10.80 -2.52
C ASN A 69 18.81 -12.00 -3.40
N LYS A 70 19.27 -13.19 -3.03
CA LYS A 70 19.04 -14.44 -3.77
C LYS A 70 17.56 -14.75 -3.98
N LYS A 71 16.69 -14.42 -3.02
CA LYS A 71 15.25 -14.71 -3.12
C LYS A 71 14.60 -13.89 -4.23
N ILE A 72 14.85 -12.58 -4.25
CA ILE A 72 14.36 -11.70 -5.32
C ILE A 72 14.94 -12.11 -6.66
N PHE A 73 16.25 -12.39 -6.73
CA PHE A 73 16.88 -12.89 -7.95
C PHE A 73 16.20 -14.15 -8.50
N HIS A 74 15.93 -15.14 -7.65
CA HIS A 74 15.25 -16.37 -8.08
C HIS A 74 13.81 -16.14 -8.52
N ILE A 75 13.05 -15.28 -7.83
CA ILE A 75 11.71 -14.88 -8.27
C ILE A 75 11.79 -14.25 -9.67
N CYS A 76 12.72 -13.33 -9.89
CA CYS A 76 12.87 -12.66 -11.17
C CYS A 76 13.29 -13.63 -12.29
N ALA A 77 14.33 -14.43 -12.05
CA ALA A 77 14.84 -15.39 -13.03
C ALA A 77 13.79 -16.44 -13.43
N ARG A 78 13.06 -17.01 -12.45
CA ARG A 78 12.05 -18.05 -12.72
C ARG A 78 10.88 -17.53 -13.55
N ASN A 79 10.54 -16.26 -13.40
CA ASN A 79 9.37 -15.66 -14.04
C ASN A 79 9.73 -14.76 -15.24
N GLY A 80 10.99 -14.70 -15.64
CA GLY A 80 11.45 -13.83 -16.74
C GLY A 80 11.27 -12.33 -16.47
N ILE A 81 11.33 -11.92 -15.19
CA ILE A 81 11.17 -10.53 -14.77
C ILE A 81 12.53 -9.84 -14.81
N MET A 82 12.62 -8.70 -15.52
CA MET A 82 13.81 -7.85 -15.49
C MET A 82 13.87 -7.08 -14.17
N HIS A 83 14.93 -7.26 -13.39
CA HIS A 83 15.16 -6.45 -12.19
C HIS A 83 16.08 -5.27 -12.50
N GLN A 84 15.48 -4.09 -12.65
CA GLN A 84 16.19 -2.84 -12.84
C GLN A 84 16.55 -2.24 -11.47
N ARG A 85 17.84 -2.18 -11.19
CA ARG A 85 18.39 -1.59 -9.97
C ARG A 85 18.76 -0.15 -10.24
N ILE A 86 18.18 0.77 -9.48
CA ILE A 86 18.37 2.19 -9.71
C ILE A 86 19.73 2.60 -9.12
N VAL A 87 20.58 3.21 -9.96
CA VAL A 87 21.87 3.74 -9.54
C VAL A 87 21.61 4.91 -8.59
N PRO A 88 22.35 5.04 -7.46
CA PRO A 88 22.33 6.26 -6.67
C PRO A 88 22.55 7.46 -7.59
N TYR A 89 21.82 8.56 -7.41
CA TYR A 89 21.90 9.78 -8.23
C TYR A 89 21.23 9.72 -9.63
N SER A 90 20.26 8.82 -9.86
CA SER A 90 19.31 8.90 -11.00
C SER A 90 17.86 9.18 -10.54
N PRO A 91 17.55 10.40 -10.05
CA PRO A 91 16.25 10.71 -9.43
C PRO A 91 15.05 10.51 -10.37
N GLN A 92 15.26 10.63 -11.69
CA GLN A 92 14.18 10.44 -12.66
C GLN A 92 13.64 9.00 -12.67
N GLN A 93 14.47 8.00 -12.37
CA GLN A 93 14.10 6.59 -12.50
C GLN A 93 13.25 6.07 -11.33
N ASN A 94 13.45 6.59 -10.11
CA ASN A 94 12.67 6.21 -8.92
C ASN A 94 11.62 7.27 -8.52
N GLY A 95 11.64 8.42 -9.20
CA GLY A 95 10.88 9.59 -8.77
C GLY A 95 9.39 9.34 -8.65
N VAL A 96 8.81 8.45 -9.47
CA VAL A 96 7.38 8.09 -9.36
C VAL A 96 7.10 7.39 -8.03
N ALA A 97 7.85 6.34 -7.70
CA ALA A 97 7.64 5.57 -6.47
C ALA A 97 7.95 6.42 -5.23
N GLU A 98 9.01 7.23 -5.26
CA GLU A 98 9.36 8.14 -4.17
C GLU A 98 8.29 9.22 -3.93
N ARG A 99 7.81 9.87 -5.01
CA ARG A 99 6.73 10.87 -4.90
C ARG A 99 5.47 10.23 -4.38
N MET A 100 5.09 9.06 -4.90
CA MET A 100 3.92 8.34 -4.42
C MET A 100 4.03 7.97 -2.94
N ASN A 101 5.20 7.51 -2.51
CA ASN A 101 5.45 7.17 -1.11
C ASN A 101 5.32 8.40 -0.19
N ARG A 102 5.82 9.55 -0.63
CA ARG A 102 5.65 10.81 0.09
C ARG A 102 4.16 11.20 0.20
N THR A 103 3.42 11.16 -0.91
CA THR A 103 1.98 11.47 -0.94
C THR A 103 1.17 10.56 -0.01
N ILE A 104 1.46 9.26 0.00
CA ILE A 104 0.80 8.29 0.89
C ILE A 104 1.02 8.67 2.36
N MET A 105 2.28 8.97 2.73
CA MET A 105 2.63 9.30 4.11
C MET A 105 2.06 10.64 4.55
N GLU A 106 2.04 11.65 3.67
CA GLU A 106 1.42 12.95 3.95
C GLU A 106 -0.07 12.79 4.20
N LYS A 107 -0.80 12.08 3.32
CA LYS A 107 -2.24 11.81 3.52
C LYS A 107 -2.51 11.04 4.82
N ALA A 108 -1.73 10.00 5.11
CA ALA A 108 -1.88 9.21 6.33
C ALA A 108 -1.66 10.06 7.59
N ARG A 109 -0.61 10.88 7.62
CA ARG A 109 -0.32 11.79 8.74
C ARG A 109 -1.41 12.84 8.92
N SER A 110 -1.90 13.42 7.83
CA SER A 110 -3.00 14.40 7.88
C SER A 110 -4.28 13.80 8.47
N MET A 111 -4.64 12.56 8.09
CA MET A 111 -5.81 11.89 8.64
C MET A 111 -5.67 11.60 10.14
N LEU A 112 -4.51 11.11 10.58
CA LEU A 112 -4.22 10.87 12.00
C LEU A 112 -4.28 12.17 12.81
N TYR A 113 -3.60 13.21 12.33
CA TYR A 113 -3.54 14.52 12.98
C TYR A 113 -4.92 15.16 13.09
N TYR A 114 -5.69 15.17 12.00
CA TYR A 114 -7.03 15.76 11.97
C TYR A 114 -7.98 15.12 12.98
N LYS A 115 -7.85 13.81 13.23
CA LYS A 115 -8.69 13.09 14.20
C LYS A 115 -8.08 12.95 15.59
N GLY A 116 -6.85 13.39 15.81
CA GLY A 116 -6.14 13.16 17.07
C GLY A 116 -5.94 11.67 17.38
N ILE A 117 -5.83 10.83 16.35
CA ILE A 117 -5.63 9.39 16.51
C ILE A 117 -4.14 9.09 16.70
N ASP A 118 -3.84 8.20 17.64
CA ASP A 118 -2.47 7.77 17.96
C ASP A 118 -1.76 7.18 16.72
N MET A 119 -0.48 7.50 16.59
CA MET A 119 0.42 6.99 15.56
C MET A 119 0.46 5.45 15.49
N GLN A 120 0.07 4.70 16.52
CA GLN A 120 -0.08 3.25 16.44
C GLN A 120 -1.07 2.80 15.32
N TRP A 121 -1.97 3.67 14.86
CA TRP A 121 -2.90 3.42 13.76
C TRP A 121 -2.37 3.81 12.37
N TRP A 122 -1.06 4.02 12.24
CA TRP A 122 -0.46 4.46 10.98
C TRP A 122 -0.70 3.50 9.82
N ALA A 123 -0.77 2.19 10.08
CA ALA A 123 -0.95 1.19 9.03
C ALA A 123 -2.35 1.31 8.41
N GLU A 124 -3.36 1.49 9.25
CA GLU A 124 -4.74 1.74 8.87
C GLU A 124 -4.84 3.05 8.10
N ALA A 125 -4.23 4.13 8.60
CA ALA A 125 -4.18 5.42 7.91
C ALA A 125 -3.50 5.33 6.53
N VAL A 126 -2.39 4.60 6.40
CA VAL A 126 -1.72 4.35 5.12
C VAL A 126 -2.60 3.52 4.19
N SER A 127 -3.29 2.50 4.71
CA SER A 127 -4.22 1.68 3.93
C SER A 127 -5.38 2.51 3.38
N THR A 128 -5.94 3.41 4.18
CA THR A 128 -6.96 4.38 3.76
C THR A 128 -6.40 5.35 2.73
N ALA A 129 -5.20 5.88 2.93
CA ALA A 129 -4.56 6.80 1.98
C ALA A 129 -4.39 6.16 0.60
N VAL A 130 -3.89 4.92 0.55
CA VAL A 130 -3.74 4.16 -0.70
C VAL A 130 -5.09 3.88 -1.36
N TYR A 131 -6.11 3.55 -0.56
CA TYR A 131 -7.47 3.33 -1.05
C TYR A 131 -8.04 4.57 -1.75
N LEU A 132 -7.88 5.74 -1.12
CA LEU A 132 -8.33 7.03 -1.63
C LEU A 132 -7.51 7.44 -2.86
N ILE A 133 -6.19 7.27 -2.85
CA ILE A 133 -5.31 7.56 -4.00
C ILE A 133 -5.76 6.78 -5.23
N ASN A 134 -6.05 5.48 -5.09
CA ASN A 134 -6.49 4.68 -6.22
C ASN A 134 -7.87 5.10 -6.75
N ARG A 135 -8.68 5.81 -5.96
CA ARG A 135 -10.06 6.24 -6.29
C ARG A 135 -10.22 7.74 -6.48
N SER A 136 -9.10 8.46 -6.50
CA SER A 136 -9.08 9.90 -6.71
C SER A 136 -8.28 10.19 -7.96
N THR A 137 -8.68 11.24 -8.68
CA THR A 137 -7.88 11.77 -9.79
C THR A 137 -6.65 12.48 -9.22
N ASN A 138 -5.64 12.68 -10.04
CA ASN A 138 -4.44 13.41 -9.64
C ASN A 138 -4.14 14.51 -10.67
N SER A 139 -3.19 15.40 -10.35
CA SER A 139 -2.86 16.52 -11.22
C SER A 139 -2.31 16.12 -12.59
N GLU A 140 -1.77 14.91 -12.72
CA GLU A 140 -1.28 14.37 -14.00
C GLU A 140 -2.41 13.75 -14.84
N ASN A 141 -3.45 13.21 -14.19
CA ASN A 141 -4.64 12.61 -14.81
C ASN A 141 -5.89 13.10 -14.06
N SER A 142 -6.44 14.24 -14.49
CA SER A 142 -7.59 14.90 -13.84
C SER A 142 -8.92 14.18 -14.07
N ASP A 143 -9.00 13.36 -15.12
CA ASP A 143 -10.27 12.87 -15.64
C ASP A 143 -10.55 11.40 -15.32
N VAL A 144 -9.51 10.63 -14.97
CA VAL A 144 -9.59 9.19 -14.70
C VAL A 144 -8.81 8.80 -13.46
N THR A 145 -9.39 7.92 -12.65
CA THR A 145 -8.72 7.39 -11.44
C THR A 145 -7.80 6.21 -11.77
N PRO A 146 -6.75 5.92 -10.98
CA PRO A 146 -5.94 4.71 -11.15
C PRO A 146 -6.78 3.42 -11.15
N PHE A 147 -7.85 3.39 -10.35
CA PHE A 147 -8.81 2.29 -10.32
C PHE A 147 -9.56 2.15 -11.65
N GLU A 148 -10.07 3.24 -12.23
CA GLU A 148 -10.73 3.22 -13.55
C GLU A 148 -9.78 2.76 -14.65
N VAL A 149 -8.54 3.25 -14.66
CA VAL A 149 -7.55 2.84 -15.67
C VAL A 149 -7.26 1.35 -15.59
N SER A 150 -7.18 0.81 -14.37
CA SER A 150 -6.82 -0.59 -14.12
C SER A 150 -7.99 -1.56 -14.28
N PHE A 151 -9.15 -1.26 -13.71
CA PHE A 151 -10.31 -2.15 -13.65
C PHE A 151 -11.37 -1.85 -14.71
N LYS A 152 -11.19 -0.78 -15.50
CA LYS A 152 -12.14 -0.33 -16.53
C LYS A 152 -13.55 -0.07 -15.98
N MET A 153 -13.63 0.28 -14.70
CA MET A 153 -14.86 0.53 -13.96
C MET A 153 -14.69 1.74 -13.05
N LYS A 154 -15.72 2.59 -12.95
CA LYS A 154 -15.74 3.70 -12.01
C LYS A 154 -15.83 3.19 -10.57
N PRO A 155 -14.97 3.65 -9.64
CA PRO A 155 -15.09 3.25 -8.24
C PRO A 155 -16.32 3.93 -7.63
N SER A 156 -17.11 3.17 -6.88
CA SER A 156 -18.06 3.79 -5.94
C SER A 156 -17.27 4.40 -4.77
N ILE A 157 -17.72 5.57 -4.31
CA ILE A 157 -17.20 6.27 -3.14
C ILE A 157 -18.27 6.50 -2.06
N GLU A 158 -19.49 5.99 -2.27
CA GLU A 158 -20.63 6.21 -1.37
C GLU A 158 -20.45 5.60 0.02
N HIS A 159 -19.64 4.55 0.11
CA HIS A 159 -19.32 3.89 1.37
C HIS A 159 -18.27 4.65 2.20
N LEU A 160 -17.60 5.65 1.63
CA LEU A 160 -16.51 6.34 2.31
C LEU A 160 -17.00 7.03 3.58
N ARG A 161 -16.29 6.77 4.67
CA ARG A 161 -16.43 7.51 5.93
C ARG A 161 -15.19 8.32 6.22
N VAL A 162 -15.34 9.33 7.08
CA VAL A 162 -14.18 10.06 7.59
C VAL A 162 -13.31 9.05 8.34
N PHE A 163 -12.03 8.98 8.01
CA PHE A 163 -11.08 8.12 8.73
C PHE A 163 -11.23 8.32 10.25
N GLY A 164 -11.26 7.24 11.02
CA GLY A 164 -11.41 7.34 12.47
C GLY A 164 -12.83 7.59 12.96
N SER A 165 -13.83 7.38 12.12
CA SER A 165 -15.23 7.38 12.57
C SER A 165 -15.49 6.20 13.50
N GLN A 166 -16.34 6.39 14.50
CA GLN A 166 -16.78 5.31 15.40
C GLN A 166 -17.54 4.24 14.60
N GLY A 167 -17.19 3.00 14.87
CA GLY A 167 -17.86 1.79 14.41
C GLY A 167 -18.15 0.87 15.58
N TYR A 168 -19.18 0.03 15.40
CA TYR A 168 -19.59 -0.97 16.37
C TYR A 168 -19.35 -2.35 15.77
N ALA A 169 -18.56 -3.18 16.44
CA ALA A 169 -18.38 -4.57 16.07
C ALA A 169 -19.26 -5.47 16.96
N HIS A 170 -19.97 -6.40 16.35
CA HIS A 170 -20.66 -7.46 17.09
C HIS A 170 -19.64 -8.53 17.49
N ILE A 171 -19.38 -8.69 18.79
CA ILE A 171 -18.44 -9.66 19.33
C ILE A 171 -19.25 -10.79 19.98
N GLU A 172 -19.33 -11.96 19.33
CA GLU A 172 -20.07 -13.13 19.85
C GLU A 172 -19.47 -13.66 21.17
N GLU A 173 -18.20 -13.39 21.46
CA GLU A 173 -17.51 -13.89 22.66
C GLU A 173 -17.93 -13.18 23.97
N LEU A 174 -18.76 -12.14 23.90
CA LEU A 174 -19.33 -11.43 25.07
C LEU A 174 -20.77 -11.87 25.43
N LEU A 175 -21.24 -13.01 24.93
CA LEU A 175 -22.60 -13.52 25.16
C LEU A 175 -22.96 -13.82 26.62
N SER A 176 -22.02 -13.76 27.58
CA SER A 176 -22.38 -13.76 29.00
C SER A 176 -22.65 -12.36 29.59
N ARG A 177 -22.40 -11.26 28.86
CA ARG A 177 -22.50 -9.87 29.39
C ARG A 177 -22.95 -8.76 28.42
N GLY A 178 -23.21 -9.01 27.14
CA GLY A 178 -23.84 -8.03 26.23
C GLY A 178 -23.02 -6.76 25.95
N GLY A 179 -21.69 -6.86 25.88
CA GLY A 179 -20.81 -5.70 25.65
C GLY A 179 -20.57 -5.41 24.17
N TYR A 180 -20.65 -4.13 23.77
CA TYR A 180 -20.17 -3.62 22.48
C TYR A 180 -18.72 -3.11 22.63
N GLY A 181 -17.86 -3.43 21.67
CA GLY A 181 -16.52 -2.84 21.57
C GLY A 181 -16.50 -1.69 20.56
N GLU A 182 -15.90 -0.56 20.92
CA GLU A 182 -15.65 0.54 19.98
C GLU A 182 -14.51 0.18 19.02
N VAL A 183 -14.74 0.35 17.73
CA VAL A 183 -13.72 0.16 16.68
C VAL A 183 -13.69 1.41 15.81
N TYR A 184 -12.50 1.84 15.38
CA TYR A 184 -12.37 2.95 14.44
C TYR A 184 -12.40 2.44 13.00
N ILE A 185 -13.28 2.99 12.17
CA ILE A 185 -13.44 2.57 10.78
C ILE A 185 -12.44 3.31 9.89
N GLY A 186 -11.77 2.54 9.02
CA GLY A 186 -10.75 3.03 8.09
C GLY A 186 -11.20 3.17 6.63
N ARG A 187 -12.40 2.76 6.22
CA ARG A 187 -12.92 2.96 4.86
C ARG A 187 -14.40 3.27 4.88
#